data_AF-A0A812V0V9-F1
#
_entry.id   AF-A0A812V0V9-F1
#
_cell.length_a   1.000
_cell.length_b   1.000
_cell.length_c   1.000
_cell.angle_alpha   90.00
_cell.angle_beta   90.00
_cell.angle_gamma   90.00
#
_symmetry.space_group_name_H-M   'P 1'
#
loop_
_entity.id
_entity.type
_entity.pdbx_description
1 polymer ?
#
loop_
_entity_poly.entity_id
_entity_poly.type
_entity_poly.pdbx_seq_one_letter_code
_entity_poly.pdbx_strand_id
1 'polypeptide(L)'
;MSAGRGQPIESPSRHIQTVETLDIYRIFGKGEPQVLSNRDTGDVLGDVSFICTQGSGAEYESKFITHWQVEVSKAFGQYALCNFNGTANVCMGAGSQLKRVGRRGSQIQSGKKAIGQCDLNADVGSQYSFPESGECPPNVVPSEANGCFWANARPLRTVAANCVMQDRKLLEVCKTEFGHAPFTKSAAIFRDALASADVSTGGCPDAPVATIVV
;
A
#
# COMPACT_ATOMS: atom_id res chain seq x y z
N MET A 1 -50.72 -24.31 36.87
CA MET A 1 -50.45 -23.64 35.58
C MET A 1 -49.32 -22.63 35.82
N SER A 2 -48.07 -23.03 35.59
CA SER A 2 -46.91 -22.13 35.72
C SER A 2 -46.43 -21.77 34.32
N ALA A 3 -46.57 -20.50 33.96
CA ALA A 3 -46.05 -19.95 32.71
C ALA A 3 -44.52 -19.78 32.84
N GLY A 4 -43.77 -20.43 31.94
CA GLY A 4 -42.32 -20.33 31.84
C GLY A 4 -41.89 -18.95 31.34
N ARG A 5 -40.87 -18.38 31.99
CA ARG A 5 -40.15 -17.21 31.48
C ARG A 5 -39.16 -17.68 30.42
N GLY A 6 -39.45 -17.41 29.16
CA GLY A 6 -38.48 -17.52 28.08
C GLY A 6 -37.39 -16.47 28.27
N GLN A 7 -36.13 -16.90 28.30
CA GLN A 7 -34.98 -16.01 28.20
C GLN A 7 -34.90 -15.43 26.77
N PRO A 8 -34.44 -14.18 26.60
CA PRO A 8 -34.18 -13.64 25.28
C PRO A 8 -32.96 -14.34 24.67
N ILE A 9 -33.14 -14.85 23.46
CA ILE A 9 -32.09 -15.43 22.62
C ILE A 9 -31.11 -14.30 22.28
N GLU A 10 -29.84 -14.48 22.66
CA GLU A 10 -28.75 -13.57 22.29
C GLU A 10 -28.66 -13.43 20.77
N SER A 11 -28.63 -12.18 20.32
CA SER A 11 -28.47 -11.79 18.93
C SER A 11 -27.12 -12.30 18.38
N PRO A 12 -27.05 -12.84 17.15
CA PRO A 12 -25.80 -13.34 16.59
C PRO A 12 -24.77 -12.20 16.49
N SER A 13 -23.62 -12.45 17.10
CA SER A 13 -22.43 -11.62 17.07
C SER A 13 -22.20 -11.05 15.67
N ARG A 14 -22.16 -9.71 15.54
CA ARG A 14 -21.71 -9.06 14.30
C ARG A 14 -20.29 -9.56 14.04
N HIS A 15 -20.11 -10.36 13.00
CA HIS A 15 -18.79 -10.61 12.45
C HIS A 15 -18.20 -9.25 12.03
N ILE A 16 -17.39 -8.66 12.90
CA ILE A 16 -16.56 -7.51 12.53
C ILE A 16 -15.72 -8.01 11.37
N GLN A 17 -15.88 -7.42 10.18
CA GLN A 17 -15.02 -7.73 9.04
C GLN A 17 -13.57 -7.43 9.45
N THR A 18 -12.81 -8.48 9.74
CA THR A 18 -11.42 -8.42 10.18
C THR A 18 -10.44 -8.26 9.03
N VAL A 19 -10.92 -8.39 7.79
CA VAL A 19 -10.13 -8.30 6.57
C VAL A 19 -10.58 -7.09 5.75
N GLU A 20 -9.63 -6.46 5.08
CA GLU A 20 -9.90 -5.50 4.00
C GLU A 20 -9.02 -5.77 2.79
N THR A 21 -9.52 -5.35 1.64
CA THR A 21 -8.76 -5.34 0.40
C THR A 21 -8.14 -3.96 0.22
N LEU A 22 -6.82 -3.92 0.07
CA LEU A 22 -6.08 -2.68 -0.19
C LEU A 22 -5.65 -2.61 -1.65
N ASP A 23 -5.79 -1.41 -2.22
CA ASP A 23 -5.12 -0.99 -3.45
C ASP A 23 -3.85 -0.23 -3.09
N ILE A 24 -2.70 -0.85 -3.37
CA ILE A 24 -1.39 -0.32 -3.00
C ILE A 24 -0.48 -0.26 -4.22
N TYR A 25 0.55 0.56 -4.10
CA TYR A 25 1.48 0.87 -5.18
C TYR A 25 2.89 0.62 -4.68
N ARG A 26 3.69 0.03 -5.56
CA ARG A 26 5.09 -0.24 -5.31
C ARG A 26 5.92 0.34 -6.43
N ILE A 27 6.84 1.22 -6.09
CA ILE A 27 7.88 1.72 -6.97
C ILE A 27 9.12 0.83 -6.81
N PHE A 28 9.66 0.31 -7.91
CA PHE A 28 10.81 -0.62 -7.87
C PHE A 28 11.72 -0.46 -9.09
N GLY A 29 12.99 -0.80 -8.92
CA GLY A 29 14.01 -0.77 -9.96
C GLY A 29 14.12 -2.07 -10.76
N LYS A 30 14.89 -2.01 -11.84
CA LYS A 30 15.24 -3.18 -12.66
C LYS A 30 15.99 -4.23 -11.83
N GLY A 31 15.58 -5.48 -11.95
CA GLY A 31 16.19 -6.62 -11.25
C GLY A 31 15.63 -6.89 -9.86
N GLU A 32 14.75 -6.03 -9.35
CA GLU A 32 14.01 -6.34 -8.12
C GLU A 32 12.90 -7.38 -8.39
N PRO A 33 12.73 -8.38 -7.50
CA PRO A 33 11.61 -9.32 -7.59
C PRO A 33 10.26 -8.60 -7.53
N GLN A 34 9.31 -9.01 -8.38
CA GLN A 34 7.93 -8.50 -8.40
C GLN A 34 7.04 -9.30 -7.43
N VAL A 35 7.37 -9.22 -6.14
CA VAL A 35 6.61 -9.80 -5.03
C VAL A 35 6.36 -8.74 -3.96
N LEU A 36 5.39 -8.96 -3.06
CA LEU A 36 5.16 -8.09 -1.90
C LEU A 36 5.89 -8.55 -0.63
N SER A 37 6.35 -9.79 -0.58
CA SER A 37 7.05 -10.33 0.60
C SER A 37 8.32 -9.51 0.88
N ASN A 38 8.38 -8.98 2.10
CA ASN A 38 9.37 -8.02 2.58
C ASN A 38 9.47 -6.74 1.74
N ARG A 39 8.31 -6.11 1.46
CA ARG A 39 8.22 -4.81 0.74
C ARG A 39 7.43 -3.73 1.45
N ASP A 40 7.87 -2.51 1.21
CA ASP A 40 7.14 -1.28 1.48
C ASP A 40 6.29 -0.88 0.27
N THR A 41 5.10 -0.35 0.54
CA THR A 41 4.17 0.17 -0.47
C THR A 41 3.42 1.38 0.09
N GLY A 42 2.75 2.14 -0.76
CA GLY A 42 1.81 3.17 -0.35
C GLY A 42 0.41 2.93 -0.92
N ASP A 43 -0.62 3.49 -0.30
CA ASP A 43 -1.81 3.87 -1.08
C ASP A 43 -1.47 5.06 -2.00
N VAL A 44 -2.41 5.52 -2.83
CA VAL A 44 -2.17 6.62 -3.78
C VAL A 44 -1.57 7.84 -3.09
N LEU A 45 -2.15 8.27 -1.97
CA LEU A 45 -1.67 9.46 -1.27
C LEU A 45 -0.34 9.18 -0.58
N GLY A 46 -0.12 7.97 -0.08
CA GLY A 46 1.10 7.63 0.63
C GLY A 46 2.33 7.54 -0.25
N ASP A 47 2.20 6.98 -1.46
CA ASP A 47 3.29 6.98 -2.44
C ASP A 47 3.50 8.37 -3.02
N VAL A 48 2.43 9.11 -3.35
CA VAL A 48 2.54 10.48 -3.87
C VAL A 48 3.19 11.41 -2.86
N SER A 49 2.83 11.31 -1.57
CA SER A 49 3.46 12.04 -0.48
C SER A 49 4.98 11.78 -0.44
N PHE A 50 5.39 10.52 -0.57
CA PHE A 50 6.81 10.17 -0.61
C PHE A 50 7.51 10.73 -1.86
N ILE A 51 6.90 10.55 -3.04
CA ILE A 51 7.43 11.06 -4.31
C ILE A 51 7.61 12.57 -4.25
N CYS A 52 6.59 13.31 -3.81
CA CYS A 52 6.60 14.77 -3.80
C CYS A 52 7.57 15.36 -2.76
N THR A 53 7.98 14.61 -1.74
CA THR A 53 8.86 15.12 -0.67
C THR A 53 10.28 14.62 -0.68
N GLN A 54 10.52 13.44 -1.23
CA GLN A 54 11.84 12.81 -1.20
C GLN A 54 12.39 12.48 -2.58
N GLY A 55 11.53 12.44 -3.60
CA GLY A 55 11.89 11.99 -4.93
C GLY A 55 12.54 13.07 -5.79
N SER A 56 13.76 12.82 -6.26
CA SER A 56 14.28 13.53 -7.44
C SER A 56 13.80 12.85 -8.73
N GLY A 57 13.59 13.60 -9.81
CA GLY A 57 13.11 13.03 -11.08
C GLY A 57 14.04 11.94 -11.65
N ALA A 58 15.35 12.10 -11.45
CA ALA A 58 16.37 11.16 -11.89
C ALA A 58 16.24 9.78 -11.22
N GLU A 59 15.77 9.73 -9.97
CA GLU A 59 15.59 8.46 -9.24
C GLU A 59 14.50 7.56 -9.84
N TYR A 60 13.61 8.10 -10.68
CA TYR A 60 12.48 7.34 -11.24
C TYR A 60 12.64 6.98 -12.71
N GLU A 61 13.68 7.48 -13.40
CA GLU A 61 13.82 7.31 -14.85
C GLU A 61 13.85 5.84 -15.30
N SER A 62 14.45 4.96 -14.48
CA SER A 62 14.59 3.53 -14.77
C SER A 62 13.71 2.65 -13.87
N LYS A 63 12.76 3.24 -13.16
CA LYS A 63 11.86 2.53 -12.24
C LYS A 63 10.52 2.19 -12.87
N PHE A 64 9.83 1.28 -12.23
CA PHE A 64 8.48 0.85 -12.54
C PHE A 64 7.56 1.12 -11.36
N ILE A 65 6.27 1.25 -11.63
CA ILE A 65 5.23 1.36 -10.61
C ILE A 65 4.21 0.25 -10.86
N THR A 66 4.05 -0.67 -9.92
CA THR A 66 2.99 -1.69 -9.97
C THR A 66 1.87 -1.31 -9.03
N HIS A 67 0.64 -1.30 -9.53
CA HIS A 67 -0.58 -1.35 -8.74
C HIS A 67 -0.87 -2.80 -8.34
N TRP A 68 -1.02 -3.03 -7.04
CA TRP A 68 -1.36 -4.30 -6.44
C TRP A 68 -2.71 -4.23 -5.75
N GLN A 69 -3.38 -5.37 -5.74
CA GLN A 69 -4.45 -5.62 -4.78
C GLN A 69 -4.00 -6.71 -3.81
N VAL A 70 -4.29 -6.52 -2.52
CA VAL A 70 -3.94 -7.48 -1.46
C VAL A 70 -5.02 -7.51 -0.40
N GLU A 71 -5.29 -8.68 0.16
CA GLU A 71 -6.16 -8.83 1.32
C GLU A 71 -5.32 -8.77 2.60
N VAL A 72 -5.71 -7.94 3.56
CA VAL A 72 -4.99 -7.74 4.81
C VAL A 72 -5.92 -7.83 6.01
N SER A 73 -5.38 -8.27 7.14
CA SER A 73 -6.04 -8.11 8.42
C SER A 73 -6.03 -6.63 8.84
N LYS A 74 -7.17 -6.12 9.31
CA LYS A 74 -7.28 -4.77 9.88
C LYS A 74 -6.53 -4.61 11.21
N ALA A 75 -6.00 -5.69 11.76
CA ALA A 75 -5.14 -5.69 12.95
C ALA A 75 -3.71 -5.22 12.62
N PHE A 76 -3.59 -4.01 12.05
CA PHE A 76 -2.31 -3.43 11.63
C PHE A 76 -1.29 -3.40 12.78
N GLY A 77 -0.04 -3.64 12.43
CA GLY A 77 1.11 -3.51 13.31
C GLY A 77 1.82 -2.17 13.17
N GLN A 78 2.88 -2.02 13.96
CA GLN A 78 3.85 -0.96 13.74
C GLN A 78 4.61 -1.23 12.44
N TYR A 79 4.84 -0.17 11.66
CA TYR A 79 5.57 -0.22 10.41
C TYR A 79 7.03 -0.70 10.59
N ALA A 80 7.47 -1.63 9.74
CA ALA A 80 8.85 -2.07 9.59
C ALA A 80 9.42 -1.51 8.28
N LEU A 81 10.74 -1.32 8.18
CA LEU A 81 11.35 -0.88 6.92
C LEU A 81 11.66 -2.10 6.04
N CYS A 82 10.89 -2.32 4.98
CA CYS A 82 10.94 -3.52 4.16
C CYS A 82 11.37 -3.21 2.71
N ASN A 83 12.65 -3.42 2.38
CA ASN A 83 13.22 -2.97 1.11
C ASN A 83 14.16 -3.99 0.46
N PHE A 84 14.46 -3.78 -0.82
CA PHE A 84 15.50 -4.54 -1.51
C PHE A 84 16.85 -3.96 -1.16
N ASN A 85 17.77 -4.79 -0.67
CA ASN A 85 19.12 -4.34 -0.36
C ASN A 85 20.12 -4.53 -1.53
N GLY A 86 19.62 -4.83 -2.74
CA GLY A 86 20.43 -5.19 -3.91
C GLY A 86 20.60 -6.70 -4.10
N THR A 87 20.32 -7.51 -3.08
CA THR A 87 20.47 -8.98 -3.13
C THR A 87 19.23 -9.73 -2.70
N ALA A 88 18.51 -9.24 -1.69
CA ALA A 88 17.32 -9.87 -1.14
C ALA A 88 16.32 -8.82 -0.62
N ASN A 89 15.08 -9.27 -0.40
CA ASN A 89 14.05 -8.47 0.25
C ASN A 89 14.19 -8.64 1.76
N VAL A 90 14.40 -7.54 2.48
CA VAL A 90 14.67 -7.57 3.92
C VAL A 90 13.78 -6.58 4.64
N CYS A 91 13.14 -7.03 5.72
CA CYS A 91 12.47 -6.18 6.68
C CYS A 91 13.35 -5.95 7.91
N MET A 92 13.50 -4.68 8.30
CA MET A 92 14.14 -4.29 9.56
C MET A 92 13.07 -3.94 10.60
N GLY A 93 13.09 -4.65 11.72
CA GLY A 93 12.14 -4.50 12.81
C GLY A 93 12.32 -5.60 13.85
N ALA A 94 11.43 -5.63 14.85
CA ALA A 94 11.42 -6.68 15.88
C ALA A 94 9.99 -7.13 16.25
N GLY A 95 9.87 -8.39 16.68
CA GLY A 95 8.62 -8.94 17.21
C GLY A 95 7.47 -8.81 16.22
N SER A 96 6.38 -8.17 16.65
CA SER A 96 5.16 -8.02 15.85
C SER A 96 5.34 -7.15 14.58
N GLN A 97 6.37 -6.28 14.52
CA GLN A 97 6.69 -5.50 13.33
C GLN A 97 7.07 -6.37 12.14
N LEU A 98 7.68 -7.53 12.40
CA LEU A 98 8.07 -8.48 11.35
C LEU A 98 6.98 -9.49 11.02
N LYS A 99 5.79 -9.38 11.63
CA LYS A 99 4.70 -10.35 11.47
C LYS A 99 3.41 -9.73 10.96
N ARG A 100 3.00 -8.57 11.48
CA ARG A 100 1.77 -7.90 11.04
C ARG A 100 2.05 -7.01 9.84
N VAL A 101 1.03 -6.75 9.02
CA VAL A 101 1.11 -5.65 8.05
C VAL A 101 1.28 -4.37 8.85
N GLY A 102 2.42 -3.71 8.70
CA GLY A 102 2.69 -2.47 9.40
C GLY A 102 2.05 -1.30 8.65
N ARG A 103 1.46 -0.34 9.37
CA ARG A 103 0.84 0.86 8.78
C ARG A 103 1.39 2.12 9.43
N ARG A 104 1.69 3.14 8.62
CA ARG A 104 2.02 4.50 9.10
C ARG A 104 1.39 5.56 8.20
N GLY A 105 1.24 6.78 8.71
CA GLY A 105 0.94 7.94 7.88
C GLY A 105 2.19 8.36 7.10
N SER A 106 2.01 8.83 5.88
CA SER A 106 3.14 9.02 4.94
C SER A 106 3.91 10.32 5.13
N GLN A 107 3.39 11.27 5.93
CA GLN A 107 4.05 12.55 6.17
C GLN A 107 3.71 13.17 7.52
N ILE A 108 4.68 13.89 8.08
CA ILE A 108 4.54 14.69 9.31
C ILE A 108 3.80 16.02 9.03
N GLN A 109 3.56 16.38 7.76
CA GLN A 109 2.90 17.63 7.37
C GLN A 109 1.37 17.60 7.52
N SER A 110 0.80 16.55 8.12
CA SER A 110 -0.59 16.60 8.52
C SER A 110 -0.77 17.74 9.54
N GLY A 111 -1.79 18.57 9.35
CA GLY A 111 -2.22 19.53 10.37
C GLY A 111 -2.88 18.85 11.58
N LYS A 112 -3.02 17.52 11.58
CA LYS A 112 -3.67 16.75 12.63
C LYS A 112 -2.70 16.38 13.75
N LYS A 113 -3.25 16.28 14.95
CA LYS A 113 -2.54 15.82 16.15
C LYS A 113 -2.26 14.32 16.16
N ALA A 114 -2.98 13.54 15.34
CA ALA A 114 -2.82 12.11 15.23
C ALA A 114 -2.74 11.70 13.76
N ILE A 115 -1.68 10.95 13.45
CA ILE A 115 -1.43 10.24 12.19
C ILE A 115 -0.71 8.93 12.57
N GLY A 116 -0.82 7.88 11.76
CA GLY A 116 -0.09 6.64 12.01
C GLY A 116 -0.93 5.38 11.87
N GLN A 117 -0.53 4.33 12.59
CA GLN A 117 -1.09 2.99 12.48
C GLN A 117 -2.58 2.88 12.87
N CYS A 118 -3.06 3.79 13.73
CA CYS A 118 -4.42 3.78 14.28
C CYS A 118 -5.36 4.80 13.62
N ASP A 119 -4.88 5.59 12.67
CA ASP A 119 -5.69 6.58 11.93
C ASP A 119 -5.97 6.06 10.51
N LEU A 120 -7.03 6.57 9.89
CA LEU A 120 -7.30 6.40 8.47
C LEU A 120 -6.23 7.07 7.58
N ASN A 121 -5.53 8.08 8.11
CA ASN A 121 -4.54 8.89 7.39
C ASN A 121 -5.11 9.54 6.12
N ALA A 122 -6.41 9.90 6.12
CA ALA A 122 -7.13 10.31 4.91
C ALA A 122 -6.56 11.54 4.17
N ASP A 123 -5.76 12.36 4.85
CA ASP A 123 -5.13 13.58 4.32
C ASP A 123 -3.68 13.38 3.86
N VAL A 124 -3.00 12.33 4.33
CA VAL A 124 -1.58 12.08 3.98
C VAL A 124 -1.35 10.71 3.34
N GLY A 125 -2.40 9.89 3.26
CA GLY A 125 -2.29 8.49 2.85
C GLY A 125 -1.54 7.64 3.85
N SER A 126 -1.56 6.34 3.61
CA SER A 126 -0.85 5.34 4.40
C SER A 126 0.27 4.72 3.61
N GLN A 127 1.39 4.51 4.30
CA GLN A 127 2.43 3.58 3.89
C GLN A 127 2.28 2.27 4.66
N TYR A 128 2.54 1.19 3.96
CA TYR A 128 2.40 -0.17 4.44
C TYR A 128 3.72 -0.91 4.31
N SER A 129 3.96 -1.83 5.23
CA SER A 129 5.07 -2.78 5.18
C SER A 129 4.49 -4.19 5.22
N PHE A 130 4.97 -5.05 4.33
CA PHE A 130 4.50 -6.43 4.15
C PHE A 130 5.61 -7.42 4.51
N PRO A 131 5.81 -7.75 5.80
CA PRO A 131 6.74 -8.80 6.19
C PRO A 131 6.31 -10.16 5.65
N GLU A 132 7.25 -10.90 5.09
CA GLU A 132 7.05 -12.27 4.58
C GLU A 132 6.52 -13.21 5.67
N SER A 133 6.99 -13.07 6.92
CA SER A 133 6.51 -13.93 8.02
C SER A 133 5.04 -13.69 8.41
N GLY A 134 4.45 -12.62 7.87
CA GLY A 134 3.03 -12.31 7.96
C GLY A 134 2.19 -12.85 6.81
N GLU A 135 2.80 -13.42 5.77
CA GLU A 135 2.07 -13.92 4.61
C GLU A 135 1.26 -15.16 4.99
N CYS A 136 0.00 -15.18 4.57
CA CYS A 136 -0.87 -16.33 4.76
C CYS A 136 -0.58 -17.39 3.70
N PRO A 137 -0.64 -18.68 4.08
CA PRO A 137 -0.66 -19.75 3.10
C PRO A 137 -1.83 -19.58 2.10
N PRO A 138 -1.74 -20.20 0.91
CA PRO A 138 -2.83 -20.16 -0.07
C PRO A 138 -4.18 -20.56 0.55
N ASN A 139 -5.22 -19.78 0.24
CA ASN A 139 -6.59 -19.95 0.74
C ASN A 139 -6.79 -19.75 2.25
N VAL A 140 -5.80 -19.23 2.98
CA VAL A 140 -5.94 -18.86 4.40
C VAL A 140 -6.30 -17.39 4.52
N VAL A 141 -7.41 -17.11 5.20
CA VAL A 141 -7.90 -15.74 5.43
C VAL A 141 -7.01 -15.02 6.47
N PRO A 142 -6.52 -13.80 6.19
CA PRO A 142 -5.74 -13.01 7.15
C PRO A 142 -6.48 -12.79 8.48
N SER A 143 -5.85 -13.20 9.60
CA SER A 143 -6.37 -12.96 10.95
C SER A 143 -5.35 -13.33 12.04
N GLU A 144 -5.51 -12.77 13.24
CA GLU A 144 -4.75 -13.20 14.43
C GLU A 144 -4.91 -14.71 14.69
N ALA A 145 -6.13 -15.24 14.52
CA ALA A 145 -6.44 -16.64 14.79
C ALA A 145 -5.66 -17.60 13.87
N ASN A 146 -5.44 -17.19 12.63
CA ASN A 146 -4.64 -17.95 11.66
C ASN A 146 -3.14 -17.64 11.74
N GLY A 147 -2.74 -16.67 12.57
CA GLY A 147 -1.34 -16.32 12.77
C GLY A 147 -0.67 -15.63 11.57
N CYS A 148 -1.43 -15.19 10.57
CA CYS A 148 -0.97 -14.53 9.36
C CYS A 148 -1.86 -13.31 9.04
N PHE A 149 -1.36 -12.36 8.27
CA PHE A 149 -1.86 -10.98 8.23
C PHE A 149 -2.09 -10.41 6.84
N TRP A 150 -1.64 -11.08 5.79
CA TRP A 150 -1.95 -10.69 4.42
C TRP A 150 -1.93 -11.88 3.46
N ALA A 151 -2.71 -11.82 2.40
CA ALA A 151 -2.86 -12.89 1.43
C ALA A 151 -3.28 -12.35 0.06
N ASN A 152 -3.32 -13.23 -0.94
CA ASN A 152 -3.93 -12.96 -2.25
C ASN A 152 -3.37 -11.69 -2.93
N ALA A 153 -2.09 -11.42 -2.71
CA ALA A 153 -1.39 -10.31 -3.36
C ALA A 153 -1.30 -10.55 -4.87
N ARG A 154 -1.95 -9.70 -5.65
CA ARG A 154 -1.97 -9.79 -7.11
C ARG A 154 -1.51 -8.47 -7.75
N PRO A 155 -0.51 -8.49 -8.65
CA PRO A 155 -0.20 -7.31 -9.43
C PRO A 155 -1.33 -7.12 -10.45
N LEU A 156 -1.91 -5.93 -10.49
CA LEU A 156 -2.96 -5.59 -11.45
C LEU A 156 -2.36 -5.04 -12.72
N ARG A 157 -1.40 -4.14 -12.56
CA ARG A 157 -0.87 -3.34 -13.67
C ARG A 157 0.46 -2.74 -13.33
N THR A 158 1.37 -2.71 -14.29
CA THR A 158 2.67 -2.05 -14.14
C THR A 158 2.90 -1.05 -15.26
N VAL A 159 3.39 0.14 -14.89
CA VAL A 159 3.75 1.19 -15.83
C VAL A 159 5.20 1.63 -15.58
N ALA A 160 5.81 2.27 -16.56
CA ALA A 160 7.11 2.90 -16.38
C ALA A 160 6.93 4.17 -15.53
N ALA A 161 7.77 4.35 -14.51
CA ALA A 161 7.63 5.46 -13.58
C ALA A 161 7.88 6.81 -14.28
N ASN A 162 8.76 6.85 -15.29
CA ASN A 162 9.01 8.04 -16.10
C ASN A 162 7.73 8.59 -16.76
N CYS A 163 6.81 7.74 -17.20
CA CYS A 163 5.54 8.19 -17.76
C CYS A 163 4.74 8.98 -16.71
N VAL A 164 4.62 8.46 -15.50
CA VAL A 164 3.89 9.14 -14.41
C VAL A 164 4.61 10.43 -14.01
N MET A 165 5.92 10.35 -13.78
CA MET A 165 6.70 11.47 -13.24
C MET A 165 6.88 12.61 -14.24
N GLN A 166 7.21 12.29 -15.49
CA GLN A 166 7.66 13.25 -16.51
C GLN A 166 6.58 13.51 -17.58
N ASP A 167 5.98 12.46 -18.14
CA ASP A 167 5.02 12.64 -19.24
C ASP A 167 3.66 13.14 -18.73
N ARG A 168 3.24 12.66 -17.55
CA ARG A 168 2.02 13.12 -16.85
C ARG A 168 2.27 14.28 -15.89
N LYS A 169 3.51 14.78 -15.83
CA LYS A 169 3.91 15.98 -15.06
C LYS A 169 3.66 15.89 -13.55
N LEU A 170 3.64 14.68 -12.97
CA LEU A 170 3.40 14.54 -11.53
C LEU A 170 4.40 15.35 -10.70
N LEU A 171 5.70 15.31 -11.04
CA LEU A 171 6.73 16.04 -10.28
C LEU A 171 6.60 17.56 -10.38
N GLU A 172 6.04 18.07 -11.47
CA GLU A 172 5.74 19.51 -11.61
C GLU A 172 4.59 19.90 -10.69
N VAL A 173 3.52 19.11 -10.69
CA VAL A 173 2.35 19.36 -9.82
C VAL A 173 2.70 19.21 -8.34
N CYS A 174 3.54 18.23 -7.98
CA CYS A 174 4.07 18.08 -6.62
C CYS A 174 4.67 19.39 -6.08
N LYS A 175 5.42 20.14 -6.91
CA LYS A 175 6.03 21.41 -6.49
C LYS A 175 5.00 22.48 -6.12
N THR A 176 3.82 22.42 -6.74
CA THR A 176 2.71 23.35 -6.45
C THR A 176 1.94 22.99 -5.18
N GLU A 177 2.05 21.74 -4.72
CA GLU A 177 1.39 21.22 -3.53
C GLU A 177 2.36 20.99 -2.35
N PHE A 178 3.66 21.22 -2.55
CA PHE A 178 4.69 21.01 -1.54
C PHE A 178 4.43 21.86 -0.29
N GLY A 179 4.45 21.21 0.88
CA GLY A 179 4.11 21.86 2.16
C GLY A 179 2.62 21.95 2.46
N HIS A 180 1.75 21.48 1.56
CA HIS A 180 0.30 21.60 1.65
C HIS A 180 -0.40 20.25 1.40
N ALA A 181 -0.35 19.35 2.39
CA ALA A 181 -1.17 18.14 2.35
C ALA A 181 -2.68 18.51 2.41
N PRO A 182 -3.58 17.75 1.75
CA PRO A 182 -3.32 16.59 0.88
C PRO A 182 -2.82 16.95 -0.53
N PHE A 183 -1.94 16.11 -1.09
CA PHE A 183 -1.44 16.19 -2.48
C PHE A 183 -2.50 15.73 -3.51
N THR A 184 -3.69 16.34 -3.49
CA THR A 184 -4.86 15.87 -4.24
C THR A 184 -4.69 15.90 -5.75
N LYS A 185 -4.03 16.93 -6.30
CA LYS A 185 -3.81 17.04 -7.76
C LYS A 185 -2.79 16.02 -8.21
N SER A 186 -1.70 15.87 -7.46
CA SER A 186 -0.67 14.87 -7.73
C SER A 186 -1.25 13.44 -7.61
N ALA A 187 -2.12 13.20 -6.62
CA ALA A 187 -2.83 11.94 -6.45
C ALA A 187 -3.78 11.61 -7.61
N ALA A 188 -4.45 12.62 -8.18
CA ALA A 188 -5.27 12.43 -9.37
C ALA A 188 -4.42 11.98 -10.57
N ILE A 189 -3.31 12.66 -10.84
CA ILE A 189 -2.36 12.28 -11.90
C ILE A 189 -1.87 10.85 -11.72
N PHE A 190 -1.45 10.50 -10.51
CA PHE A 190 -0.95 9.17 -10.20
C PHE A 190 -2.00 8.09 -10.46
N ARG A 191 -3.22 8.29 -9.94
CA ARG A 191 -4.33 7.34 -10.13
C ARG A 191 -4.70 7.20 -11.60
N ASP A 192 -4.86 8.30 -12.32
CA ASP A 192 -5.30 8.28 -13.72
C ASP A 192 -4.25 7.58 -14.61
N ALA A 193 -2.96 7.81 -14.34
CA ALA A 193 -1.86 7.15 -15.03
C ALA A 193 -1.91 5.61 -14.88
N LEU A 194 -2.24 5.13 -13.69
CA LEU A 194 -2.35 3.70 -13.39
C LEU A 194 -3.72 3.10 -13.72
N ALA A 195 -4.78 3.91 -13.90
CA ALA A 195 -6.13 3.42 -14.21
C ALA A 195 -6.34 3.04 -15.69
N SER A 196 -5.58 3.63 -16.63
CA SER A 196 -5.74 3.40 -18.08
C SER A 196 -4.41 3.34 -18.82
N ALA A 197 -4.37 2.57 -19.92
CA ALA A 197 -3.26 2.54 -20.88
C ALA A 197 -3.34 3.68 -21.92
N ASP A 198 -4.48 4.36 -22.00
CA ASP A 198 -4.72 5.42 -22.97
C ASP A 198 -4.06 6.74 -22.53
N VAL A 199 -2.97 7.09 -23.22
CA VAL A 199 -2.22 8.32 -23.00
C VAL A 199 -3.02 9.59 -23.30
N SER A 200 -4.06 9.51 -24.12
CA SER A 200 -4.90 10.65 -24.45
C SER A 200 -5.84 11.04 -23.30
N THR A 201 -6.14 10.11 -22.39
CA THR A 201 -7.01 10.34 -21.22
C THR A 201 -6.21 10.47 -19.92
N GLY A 202 -4.89 10.68 -20.00
CA GLY A 202 -4.03 10.79 -18.81
C GLY A 202 -3.39 9.48 -18.35
N GLY A 203 -3.66 8.36 -19.01
CA GLY A 203 -3.08 7.05 -18.73
C GLY A 203 -1.59 6.94 -19.08
N CYS A 204 -0.97 5.85 -18.62
CA CYS A 204 0.39 5.44 -18.99
C CYS A 204 0.37 4.04 -19.59
N PRO A 205 1.08 3.72 -20.68
CA PRO A 205 1.08 2.36 -21.25
C PRO A 205 1.61 1.31 -20.28
N ASP A 206 1.18 0.06 -20.47
CA ASP A 206 1.70 -1.06 -19.71
C ASP A 206 3.19 -1.28 -20.00
N ALA A 207 3.98 -1.43 -18.95
CA ALA A 207 5.40 -1.73 -19.06
C ALA A 207 5.62 -3.25 -18.99
N PRO A 208 6.37 -3.85 -19.93
CA PRO A 208 6.77 -5.23 -19.82
C PRO A 208 7.81 -5.36 -18.70
N VAL A 209 7.37 -5.78 -17.52
CA VAL A 209 8.30 -6.23 -16.47
C VAL A 209 8.62 -7.68 -16.81
N ALA A 210 9.90 -8.00 -17.03
CA ALA A 210 10.31 -9.40 -17.09
C ALA A 210 9.93 -10.01 -15.74
N THR A 211 8.91 -10.86 -15.72
CA THR A 211 8.56 -11.66 -14.55
C THR A 211 9.76 -12.54 -14.25
N ILE A 212 10.62 -12.11 -13.33
CA ILE A 212 11.57 -13.01 -12.71
C ILE A 212 10.71 -13.86 -11.77
N VAL A 213 10.18 -14.95 -12.32
CA VAL A 213 9.59 -16.03 -11.55
C VAL A 213 10.76 -16.64 -10.78
N VAL A 214 10.80 -16.40 -9.47
CA VAL A 214 11.70 -17.11 -8.55
C VAL A 214 10.98 -18.37 -8.10
#